data_AF-A0A1I6SHV7-F1
#
_entry.id   AF-A0A1I6SHV7-F1
#
_cell.length_a   1.000
_cell.length_b   1.000
_cell.length_c   1.000
_cell.angle_alpha   90.00
_cell.angle_beta   90.00
_cell.angle_gamma   90.00
#
_symmetry.space_group_name_H-M   'P 1'
#
loop_
_entity.id
_entity.type
_entity.pdbx_description
1 polymer ?
#
loop_
_entity_poly.entity_id
_entity_poly.type
_entity_poly.pdbx_seq_one_letter_code
_entity_poly.pdbx_strand_id
1 'polypeptide(L)'
;MGQNYVLINNSKKELIGLAHLPASKARELIGNPVTAAITTWYLLQNSGDNILFVEEERVEEGFIDVTNNDIETLIQKGIIHDHGIEVLD
;
A
#
# COMPACT_ATOMS: atom_id res chain seq x y z
N MET A 1 -14.35 15.94 2.91
CA MET A 1 -14.23 14.46 2.79
C MET A 1 -13.20 14.23 1.70
N GLY A 2 -12.08 13.55 2.01
CA GLY A 2 -10.92 13.49 1.11
C GLY A 2 -10.86 12.16 0.38
N GLN A 3 -10.30 12.18 -0.82
CA GLN A 3 -10.24 11.03 -1.72
C GLN A 3 -9.13 10.06 -1.31
N ASN A 4 -9.43 8.76 -1.42
CA ASN A 4 -8.47 7.70 -1.14
C ASN A 4 -7.49 7.54 -2.30
N TYR A 5 -6.24 7.22 -1.98
CA TYR A 5 -5.21 6.91 -2.97
C TYR A 5 -4.72 5.48 -2.83
N VAL A 6 -4.43 4.87 -3.96
CA VAL A 6 -3.73 3.58 -4.05
C VAL A 6 -2.47 3.73 -4.89
N LEU A 7 -1.55 2.78 -4.75
CA LEU A 7 -0.39 2.66 -5.63
C LEU A 7 -0.69 1.57 -6.66
N ILE A 8 -0.56 1.89 -7.94
CA ILE A 8 -0.71 0.92 -9.03
C ILE A 8 0.62 0.71 -9.75
N ASN A 9 0.89 -0.54 -10.13
CA ASN A 9 1.95 -0.90 -11.05
C ASN A 9 1.35 -1.36 -12.38
N ASN A 10 1.44 -0.49 -13.39
CA ASN A 10 0.89 -0.78 -14.71
C ASN A 10 1.70 -1.83 -15.48
N SER A 11 2.99 -1.97 -15.18
CA SER A 11 3.85 -2.97 -15.83
C SER A 11 3.43 -4.39 -15.48
N LYS A 12 3.03 -4.62 -14.22
CA LYS A 12 2.70 -5.95 -13.68
C LYS A 12 1.21 -6.19 -13.44
N LYS A 13 0.38 -5.15 -13.57
CA LYS A 13 -1.04 -5.16 -13.18
C LYS A 13 -1.21 -5.52 -11.70
N GLU A 14 -0.45 -4.85 -10.84
CA GLU A 14 -0.51 -5.01 -9.38
C GLU A 14 -0.98 -3.71 -8.69
N LEU A 15 -1.58 -3.85 -7.51
CA LEU A 15 -2.09 -2.76 -6.70
C LEU A 15 -1.68 -2.92 -5.23
N ILE A 16 -1.37 -1.79 -4.59
CA ILE A 16 -1.25 -1.64 -3.13
C ILE A 16 -2.42 -0.78 -2.64
N GLY A 17 -3.36 -1.43 -1.95
CA GLY A 17 -4.51 -0.83 -1.29
C GLY A 17 -4.12 -0.32 0.09
N LEU A 18 -4.07 1.00 0.26
CA LEU A 18 -3.69 1.63 1.54
C LEU A 18 -4.90 1.94 2.43
N ALA A 19 -6.13 1.67 1.95
CA ALA A 19 -7.38 2.00 2.63
C ALA A 19 -7.59 1.29 3.98
N HIS A 20 -6.99 0.12 4.17
CA HIS A 20 -7.07 -0.63 5.44
C HIS A 20 -6.06 -0.16 6.49
N LEU A 21 -5.12 0.70 6.10
CA LEU A 21 -4.21 1.36 7.03
C LEU A 21 -4.89 2.65 7.53
N PRO A 22 -4.55 3.16 8.72
CA PRO A 22 -5.08 4.42 9.25
C PRO A 22 -4.51 5.64 8.49
N ALA A 23 -4.46 5.57 7.16
CA ALA A 23 -3.98 6.56 6.24
C ALA A 23 -4.47 6.21 4.83
N SER A 24 -5.46 6.95 4.33
CA SER A 24 -5.97 6.76 2.96
C SER A 24 -5.83 8.01 2.11
N LYS A 25 -5.67 9.19 2.73
CA LYS A 25 -5.49 10.48 2.03
C LYS A 25 -4.02 10.80 1.85
N ALA A 26 -3.68 11.56 0.80
CA ALA A 26 -2.30 11.95 0.49
C ALA A 26 -1.50 12.46 1.71
N ARG A 27 -2.08 13.33 2.55
CA ARG A 27 -1.41 13.83 3.77
C ARG A 27 -1.16 12.74 4.80
N GLU A 28 -2.12 11.84 4.97
CA GLU A 28 -2.05 10.75 5.94
C GLU A 28 -1.03 9.69 5.48
N LEU A 29 -1.01 9.40 4.17
CA LEU A 29 -0.04 8.50 3.54
C LEU A 29 1.40 9.01 3.71
N ILE A 30 1.63 10.30 3.51
CA ILE A 30 2.96 10.90 3.69
C ILE A 30 3.36 10.88 5.19
N GLY A 31 2.39 11.06 6.09
CA GLY A 31 2.62 11.14 7.53
C GLY A 31 2.68 9.79 8.26
N ASN A 32 2.32 8.69 7.61
CA ASN A 32 2.23 7.38 8.25
C ASN A 32 3.47 6.51 7.92
N PRO A 33 4.30 6.17 8.93
CA PRO A 33 5.55 5.42 8.72
C PRO A 33 5.34 4.04 8.08
N VAL A 34 4.23 3.36 8.37
CA VAL A 34 3.91 2.05 7.79
C VAL A 34 3.64 2.19 6.30
N THR A 35 2.79 3.15 5.91
CA THR A 35 2.50 3.39 4.49
C THR A 35 3.73 3.85 3.70
N ALA A 36 4.61 4.65 4.33
CA ALA A 36 5.87 5.07 3.73
C ALA A 36 6.84 3.90 3.54
N ALA A 37 6.94 3.00 4.52
CA ALA A 37 7.76 1.80 4.44
C ALA A 37 7.26 0.85 3.33
N ILE A 38 5.96 0.58 3.27
CA ILE A 38 5.34 -0.26 2.22
C ILE A 38 5.60 0.34 0.84
N THR A 39 5.27 1.63 0.66
CA THR A 39 5.46 2.31 -0.63
C THR A 39 6.92 2.28 -1.06
N THR A 40 7.84 2.62 -0.15
CA THR A 40 9.29 2.66 -0.47
C THR A 40 9.81 1.27 -0.80
N TRP A 41 9.42 0.25 -0.04
CA TRP A 41 9.78 -1.13 -0.31
C TRP A 41 9.31 -1.58 -1.69
N TYR A 42 8.03 -1.35 -1.99
CA TYR A 42 7.45 -1.73 -3.27
C TYR A 42 8.15 -1.03 -4.45
N LEU A 43 8.43 0.26 -4.35
CA LEU A 43 9.17 1.00 -5.37
C LEU A 43 10.60 0.46 -5.56
N LEU A 44 11.27 0.04 -4.48
CA LEU A 44 12.61 -0.55 -4.56
C LEU A 44 12.61 -1.93 -5.22
N GLN A 45 11.62 -2.78 -4.91
CA GLN A 45 11.50 -4.11 -5.51
C GLN A 45 11.08 -4.08 -6.98
N ASN A 46 10.44 -2.99 -7.41
CA ASN A 46 9.88 -2.81 -8.74
C ASN A 46 10.55 -1.64 -9.48
N SER A 47 11.86 -1.48 -9.29
CA SER A 47 12.62 -0.41 -9.93
C SER A 47 12.56 -0.51 -11.45
N GLY A 48 12.16 0.58 -12.11
CA GLY A 48 11.98 0.64 -13.56
C GLY A 48 10.55 0.36 -14.04
N ASP A 49 9.64 -0.06 -13.15
CA ASP A 49 8.24 -0.23 -13.50
C ASP A 49 7.47 1.10 -13.56
N ASN A 50 6.36 1.11 -14.30
CA ASN A 50 5.45 2.25 -14.35
C ASN A 50 4.50 2.22 -13.14
N ILE A 51 4.96 2.83 -12.05
CA ILE A 51 4.25 2.87 -10.77
C ILE A 51 3.72 4.27 -10.50
N LEU A 52 2.43 4.38 -10.16
CA LEU A 52 1.74 5.65 -9.99
C LEU A 52 0.85 5.63 -8.75
N PHE A 53 0.75 6.76 -8.08
CA PHE A 53 -0.35 7.02 -7.16
C PHE A 53 -1.58 7.47 -7.95
N VAL A 54 -2.71 6.81 -7.73
CA VAL A 54 -3.99 7.14 -8.37
C VAL A 54 -5.09 7.19 -7.32
N GLU A 55 -6.12 8.00 -7.60
CA GLU A 55 -7.35 7.98 -6.82
C GLU A 55 -8.00 6.60 -6.96
N GLU A 56 -8.40 5.99 -5.84
CA GLU A 56 -8.99 4.64 -5.79
C GLU A 56 -10.17 4.48 -6.74
N GLU A 57 -11.03 5.51 -6.84
CA GLU A 57 -12.20 5.53 -7.72
C GLU A 57 -11.86 5.50 -9.23
N ARG A 58 -10.61 5.80 -9.60
CA ARG A 58 -10.14 5.81 -11.00
C ARG A 58 -9.39 4.55 -11.40
N VAL A 59 -9.26 3.59 -10.50
CA VAL A 59 -8.57 2.33 -10.76
C VAL A 59 -9.47 1.47 -11.64
N GLU A 60 -8.95 1.07 -12.81
CA GLU A 60 -9.61 0.10 -13.68
C GLU A 60 -9.59 -1.30 -13.04
N GLU A 61 -10.54 -2.16 -13.40
CA GLU A 61 -10.53 -3.55 -12.95
C GLU A 61 -9.33 -4.35 -13.52
N GLY A 62 -8.97 -5.45 -12.85
CA GLY A 62 -7.96 -6.39 -13.34
C GLY A 62 -6.55 -6.21 -12.77
N PHE A 63 -6.39 -5.39 -11.74
CA PHE A 63 -5.17 -5.36 -10.92
C PHE A 63 -5.23 -6.43 -9.83
N ILE A 64 -4.10 -7.08 -9.58
CA ILE A 64 -3.92 -8.03 -8.47
C ILE A 64 -3.52 -7.22 -7.24
N ASP A 65 -4.28 -7.33 -6.16
CA ASP A 65 -3.90 -6.74 -4.88
C ASP A 65 -2.77 -7.57 -4.25
N VAL A 66 -1.61 -6.93 -4.05
CA VAL A 66 -0.41 -7.55 -3.45
C VAL A 66 -0.05 -6.95 -2.10
N THR A 67 -0.92 -6.11 -1.53
CA THR A 67 -0.68 -5.38 -0.27
C THR A 67 -0.28 -6.30 0.87
N ASN A 68 -1.04 -7.38 1.08
CA ASN A 68 -0.79 -8.29 2.20
C ASN A 68 0.54 -9.02 2.06
N ASN A 69 0.92 -9.41 0.85
CA ASN A 69 2.20 -10.08 0.60
C ASN A 69 3.39 -9.17 0.97
N ASP A 70 3.31 -7.88 0.64
CA ASP A 70 4.34 -6.90 0.98
C ASP A 70 4.37 -6.61 2.48
N ILE A 71 3.20 -6.47 3.12
CA ILE A 71 3.10 -6.29 4.58
C ILE A 71 3.74 -7.49 5.30
N GLU A 72 3.36 -8.71 4.93
CA GLU A 72 3.93 -9.93 5.51
C GLU A 72 5.45 -9.98 5.33
N THR A 73 5.94 -9.63 4.14
CA THR A 73 7.37 -9.58 3.84
C THR A 73 8.10 -8.56 4.73
N LEU A 74 7.52 -7.38 4.93
CA LEU A 74 8.08 -6.34 5.77
C LEU A 74 8.09 -6.71 7.26
N ILE A 75 7.06 -7.43 7.72
CA ILE A 75 6.99 -8.00 9.08
C ILE A 75 8.09 -9.04 9.25
N GLN A 76 8.22 -9.99 8.32
CA GLN A 76 9.26 -11.03 8.36
C GLN A 76 10.68 -10.45 8.37
N LYS A 77 10.88 -9.29 7.73
CA LYS A 77 12.17 -8.56 7.72
C LYS A 77 12.37 -7.67 8.96
N GLY A 78 11.39 -7.56 9.85
CA GLY A 78 11.44 -6.71 11.04
C GLY A 78 11.40 -5.21 10.74
N ILE A 79 10.93 -4.81 9.55
CA ILE A 79 10.85 -3.40 9.12
C ILE A 79 9.59 -2.75 9.71
N ILE A 80 8.47 -3.46 9.66
CA ILE A 80 7.23 -3.09 10.33
C ILE A 80 6.87 -4.17 11.34
N HIS A 81 6.15 -3.79 12.39
CA HIS A 81 5.70 -4.73 13.40
C HIS A 81 4.18 -4.76 13.38
N ASP A 82 3.62 -5.97 13.32
CA ASP A 82 2.20 -6.15 13.59
C ASP A 82 1.99 -6.10 15.10
N HIS A 83 1.24 -5.10 15.55
CA HIS A 83 0.88 -4.96 16.95
C HIS A 83 -0.46 -5.62 17.28
N GLY A 84 -1.18 -6.15 16.27
CA GLY A 84 -2.50 -6.74 16.41
C GLY A 84 -3.56 -5.75 16.90
N ILE A 85 -4.80 -5.95 16.48
CA ILE A 85 -5.95 -5.60 17.31
C ILE A 85 -6.79 -6.87 17.36
N GLU A 86 -6.70 -7.61 18.48
CA GLU A 86 -7.68 -8.67 18.75
C GLU A 86 -9.03 -7.99 18.99
N VAL A 87 -9.91 -8.05 17.98
CA VAL A 87 -11.32 -7.75 18.19
C VAL A 87 -11.90 -9.00 18.85
N LEU A 88 -12.03 -8.95 20.18
CA LEU A 88 -12.85 -9.91 20.91
C LEU A 88 -14.32 -9.60 20.61
N ASP A 89 -15.02 -10.57 20.01
CA ASP A 89 -16.48 -10.53 19.76
C ASP A 89 -17.29 -10.30 21.04
#